data_AF-B8GC42-F1
#
_entry.id   AF-B8GC42-F1
#
_cell.length_a   1.000
_cell.length_b   1.000
_cell.length_c   1.000
_cell.angle_alpha   90.00
_cell.angle_beta   90.00
_cell.angle_gamma   90.00
#
_symmetry.space_group_name_H-M   'P 1'
#
loop_
_entity.id
_entity.type
_entity.pdbx_description
1 polymer ?
#
loop_
_entity_poly.entity_id
_entity_poly.type
_entity_poly.pdbx_seq_one_letter_code
_entity_poly.pdbx_strand_id
1 'polypeptide(L)'
;MSTVEEIEVNVRQIDETPPPVNPSVQIFEVVRKLILAGIGAFALSREEAEAFINRLVERGELAQKDAQKLFEEAAERFRKTALPQVDPMQTNLNNLAAQVETGFEQFLNRLNIPSKRDIDELSAKIAQLAARVEELRRIQETPARHRTRGEAKEEGETK
;
A
#
# COMPACT_ATOMS: atom_id res chain seq x y z
N MET A 1 -64.95 36.20 39.79
CA MET A 1 -63.50 36.00 39.78
C MET A 1 -63.25 34.64 39.15
N SER A 2 -62.68 34.62 37.94
CA SER A 2 -62.51 33.40 37.14
C SER A 2 -61.03 33.13 36.92
N THR A 3 -60.67 31.86 37.14
CA THR A 3 -59.64 31.03 36.49
C THR A 3 -58.24 31.60 36.24
N VAL A 4 -57.24 30.94 36.84
CA VAL A 4 -56.03 30.51 36.10
C VAL A 4 -55.59 29.17 36.71
N GLU A 5 -55.89 28.06 36.00
CA GLU A 5 -55.23 26.77 36.26
C GLU A 5 -53.79 26.88 35.76
N GLU A 6 -52.86 26.54 36.64
CA GLU A 6 -51.42 26.55 36.37
C GLU A 6 -51.08 25.35 35.48
N ILE A 7 -50.80 25.61 34.21
CA ILE A 7 -50.41 24.60 33.24
C ILE A 7 -48.95 24.23 33.54
N GLU A 8 -48.72 23.10 34.21
CA GLU A 8 -47.41 22.48 34.33
C GLU A 8 -46.92 22.06 32.93
N VAL A 9 -46.03 22.87 32.37
CA VAL A 9 -45.30 22.53 31.15
C VAL A 9 -44.27 21.47 31.51
N ASN A 10 -44.65 20.21 31.38
CA ASN A 10 -43.72 19.09 31.50
C ASN A 10 -42.79 19.10 30.28
N VAL A 11 -41.66 19.77 30.41
CA VAL A 11 -40.57 19.75 29.42
C VAL A 11 -40.06 18.31 29.38
N ARG A 12 -40.53 17.54 28.40
CA ARG A 12 -39.94 16.25 28.05
C ARG A 12 -38.48 16.51 27.67
N GLN A 13 -37.61 16.26 28.63
CA GLN A 13 -36.18 16.17 28.42
C GLN A 13 -35.97 15.02 27.44
N ILE A 14 -35.65 15.38 26.20
CA ILE A 14 -35.34 14.44 25.15
C ILE A 14 -33.98 13.90 25.52
N ASP A 15 -33.97 12.74 26.17
CA ASP A 15 -32.78 11.99 26.50
C ASP A 15 -32.25 11.38 25.18
N GLU A 16 -31.68 12.23 24.32
CA GLU A 16 -30.91 11.78 23.15
C GLU A 16 -29.61 11.20 23.68
N THR A 17 -29.68 9.94 24.11
CA THR A 17 -28.50 9.10 24.26
C THR A 17 -27.79 9.11 22.91
N PRO A 18 -26.55 9.65 22.79
CA PRO A 18 -25.86 9.65 21.53
C PRO A 18 -25.73 8.19 21.05
N PRO A 19 -26.05 7.89 19.78
CA PRO A 19 -25.96 6.54 19.26
C PRO A 19 -24.54 6.00 19.50
N PRO A 20 -24.36 4.69 19.76
CA PRO A 20 -23.05 4.11 20.04
C PRO A 20 -22.09 4.47 18.91
N VAL A 21 -21.16 5.37 19.21
CA VAL A 21 -20.31 6.01 18.22
C VAL A 21 -19.22 5.02 17.86
N ASN A 22 -19.38 4.34 16.72
CA ASN A 22 -18.32 3.50 16.16
C ASN A 22 -17.07 4.38 15.95
N PRO A 23 -15.91 4.05 16.56
CA PRO A 23 -14.71 4.91 16.53
C PRO A 23 -14.20 5.13 15.10
N SER A 24 -14.46 4.19 14.19
CA SER A 24 -14.16 4.28 12.76
C SER A 24 -14.90 5.43 12.05
N VAL A 25 -16.13 5.74 12.47
CA VAL A 25 -16.95 6.83 11.88
C VAL A 25 -16.40 8.20 12.30
N GLN A 26 -15.89 8.32 13.53
CA GLN A 26 -15.31 9.57 14.01
C GLN A 26 -14.02 9.92 13.26
N ILE A 27 -13.16 8.93 13.02
CA ILE A 27 -11.90 9.12 12.28
C ILE A 27 -12.20 9.51 10.83
N PHE A 28 -13.17 8.85 10.19
CA PHE A 28 -13.59 9.20 8.84
C PHE A 28 -14.14 10.64 8.76
N GLU A 29 -14.98 11.05 9.71
CA GLU A 29 -15.51 12.42 9.76
C GLU A 29 -14.41 13.46 10.02
N VAL A 30 -13.41 13.16 10.86
CA VAL A 30 -12.25 14.02 11.09
C VAL A 30 -11.40 14.17 9.82
N VAL A 31 -11.08 13.05 9.16
CA VAL A 31 -10.30 13.06 7.91
C VAL A 31 -11.04 13.79 6.80
N ARG A 32 -12.35 13.54 6.66
CA ARG A 32 -13.21 14.24 5.71
C ARG A 32 -13.22 15.74 5.96
N LYS A 33 -13.33 16.18 7.21
CA LYS A 33 -13.26 17.60 7.60
C LYS A 33 -11.88 18.20 7.31
N LEU A 34 -10.80 17.47 7.55
CA LEU A 34 -9.45 17.92 7.22
C LEU A 34 -9.26 18.12 5.72
N ILE A 35 -9.77 17.20 4.90
CA ILE A 35 -9.71 17.32 3.43
C ILE A 35 -10.53 18.53 2.97
N LEU A 36 -11.76 18.70 3.47
CA LEU A 36 -12.60 19.86 3.15
C LEU A 36 -11.94 21.18 3.58
N ALA A 37 -11.33 21.20 4.76
CA ALA A 37 -10.58 22.36 5.26
C ALA A 37 -9.34 22.64 4.42
N GLY A 38 -8.64 21.61 3.93
CA GLY A 38 -7.52 21.73 3.01
C GLY A 38 -7.93 22.33 1.66
N ILE A 39 -9.08 21.92 1.12
CA ILE A 39 -9.64 22.49 -0.12
C ILE A 39 -10.07 23.95 0.10
N GLY A 40 -10.71 24.26 1.24
CA GLY A 40 -11.06 25.64 1.61
C GLY A 40 -9.84 26.53 1.86
N ALA A 41 -8.75 25.97 2.40
CA ALA A 41 -7.49 26.69 2.60
C ALA A 41 -6.80 27.04 1.27
N PHE A 42 -7.04 26.27 0.20
CA PHE A 42 -6.54 26.58 -1.15
C PHE A 42 -7.29 27.75 -1.81
N ALA A 43 -8.45 28.16 -1.27
CA ALA A 43 -9.18 29.34 -1.71
C ALA A 43 -8.63 30.66 -1.14
N LEU A 44 -7.61 30.61 -0.27
CA LEU A 44 -6.91 31.81 0.21
C LEU A 44 -6.15 32.47 -0.95
N SER A 45 -6.05 33.80 -0.89
CA SER A 45 -5.16 34.54 -1.79
C SER A 45 -3.69 34.13 -1.55
N ARG A 46 -2.83 34.42 -2.53
CA ARG A 46 -1.41 34.05 -2.45
C ARG A 46 -0.73 34.63 -1.20
N GLU A 47 -0.99 35.90 -0.87
CA GLU A 47 -0.41 36.53 0.32
C GLU A 47 -0.89 35.88 1.64
N GLU A 48 -2.17 35.50 1.73
CA GLU A 48 -2.72 34.86 2.93
C GLU A 48 -2.21 33.43 3.09
N ALA A 49 -2.06 32.69 1.99
CA ALA A 49 -1.50 31.35 1.98
C ALA A 49 -0.03 31.35 2.45
N GLU A 50 0.79 32.28 1.95
CA GLU A 50 2.19 32.43 2.39
C GLU A 50 2.27 32.77 3.89
N ALA A 51 1.44 33.69 4.38
CA ALA A 51 1.39 34.04 5.81
C ALA A 51 0.88 32.90 6.71
N PHE A 52 -0.01 32.04 6.20
CA PHE A 52 -0.49 30.86 6.91
C PHE A 52 0.58 29.77 6.99
N ILE A 53 1.26 29.48 5.86
CA ILE A 53 2.36 28.52 5.79
C ILE A 53 3.49 28.96 6.72
N ASN A 54 3.91 30.24 6.68
CA ASN A 54 4.97 30.74 7.56
C ASN A 54 4.61 30.56 9.04
N ARG A 55 3.36 30.83 9.44
CA ARG A 55 2.88 30.58 10.81
C ARG A 55 2.85 29.10 11.19
N LEU A 56 2.55 28.21 10.24
CA LEU A 56 2.64 26.77 10.46
C LEU A 56 4.09 26.30 10.62
N VAL A 57 5.01 26.83 9.81
CA VAL A 57 6.45 26.50 9.87
C VAL A 57 7.04 27.00 11.19
N GLU A 58 6.80 28.24 11.58
CA GLU A 58 7.29 28.80 12.85
C GLU A 58 6.79 27.99 14.05
N ARG A 59 5.50 27.63 14.07
CA ARG A 59 4.93 26.75 15.10
C ARG A 59 5.47 25.34 15.03
N GLY A 60 5.76 24.84 13.84
CA GLY A 60 6.38 23.53 13.60
C GLY A 60 7.81 23.47 14.11
N GLU A 61 8.61 24.51 13.88
CA GLU A 61 9.99 24.63 14.38
C GLU A 61 10.03 24.78 15.90
N LEU A 62 9.12 25.56 16.49
CA LEU A 62 8.94 25.65 17.96
C LEU A 62 8.55 24.28 18.53
N ALA A 63 7.56 23.62 17.94
CA ALA A 63 7.13 22.29 18.36
C ALA A 63 8.22 21.23 18.13
N GLN A 64 9.09 21.37 17.13
CA GLN A 64 10.18 20.44 16.85
C GLN A 64 11.22 20.42 17.97
N LYS A 65 11.55 21.59 18.55
CA LYS A 65 12.51 21.67 19.66
C LYS A 65 11.98 20.97 20.92
N ASP A 66 10.70 21.12 21.19
CA ASP A 66 10.04 20.44 22.32
C ASP A 66 9.81 18.96 22.02
N ALA A 67 9.45 18.63 20.78
CA ALA A 67 9.26 17.26 20.33
C ALA A 67 10.56 16.47 20.41
N GLN A 68 11.72 17.05 20.07
CA GLN A 68 13.00 16.33 20.08
C GLN A 68 13.35 15.80 21.48
N LYS A 69 13.10 16.60 22.53
CA LYS A 69 13.26 16.18 23.93
C LYS A 69 12.24 15.11 24.33
N LEU A 70 10.98 15.29 23.94
CA LEU A 70 9.93 14.30 24.19
C LEU A 70 10.19 12.98 23.45
N PHE A 71 10.79 13.04 22.26
CA PHE A 71 11.19 11.88 21.47
C PHE A 71 12.38 11.16 22.10
N GLU A 72 13.38 11.87 22.62
CA GLU A 72 14.48 11.27 23.37
C GLU A 72 13.97 10.59 24.64
N GLU A 73 13.11 11.24 25.42
CA GLU A 73 12.50 10.64 26.60
C GLU A 73 11.60 9.45 26.25
N ALA A 74 10.80 9.55 25.18
CA ALA A 74 9.96 8.46 24.70
C ALA A 74 10.81 7.29 24.20
N ALA A 75 11.87 7.54 23.44
CA ALA A 75 12.79 6.52 22.93
C ALA A 75 13.58 5.85 24.06
N GLU A 76 14.00 6.60 25.07
CA GLU A 76 14.61 6.05 26.28
C GLU A 76 13.63 5.18 27.07
N ARG A 77 12.39 5.63 27.27
CA ARG A 77 11.34 4.84 27.91
C ARG A 77 11.00 3.59 27.09
N PHE A 78 10.97 3.71 25.76
CA PHE A 78 10.76 2.59 24.86
C PHE A 78 11.91 1.59 24.94
N ARG A 79 13.17 2.03 24.91
CA ARG A 79 14.33 1.15 25.08
C ARG A 79 14.31 0.47 26.45
N LYS A 80 14.07 1.22 27.54
CA LYS A 80 14.03 0.67 28.90
C LYS A 80 12.86 -0.30 29.12
N THR A 81 11.73 -0.11 28.44
CA THR A 81 10.53 -0.96 28.58
C THR A 81 10.50 -2.13 27.57
N ALA A 82 11.10 -1.97 26.38
CA ALA A 82 11.10 -2.95 25.29
C ALA A 82 12.27 -3.94 25.31
N LEU A 83 13.30 -3.70 26.15
CA LEU A 83 14.48 -4.58 26.23
C LEU A 83 14.19 -6.05 26.64
N PRO A 84 13.04 -6.43 27.22
CA PRO A 84 12.66 -7.85 27.33
C PRO A 84 11.61 -8.37 26.34
N GLN A 85 11.00 -7.54 25.48
CA GLN A 85 9.78 -7.94 24.71
C GLN A 85 9.77 -7.51 23.24
N VAL A 86 10.93 -7.45 22.58
CA VAL A 86 11.04 -7.08 21.16
C VAL A 86 10.54 -8.15 20.17
N ASP A 87 10.22 -9.36 20.62
CA ASP A 87 9.74 -10.45 19.76
C ASP A 87 8.28 -10.30 19.27
N PRO A 88 7.27 -9.96 20.10
CA PRO A 88 5.89 -9.82 19.62
C PRO A 88 5.68 -8.59 18.71
N MET A 89 6.48 -7.53 18.87
CA MET A 89 6.30 -6.29 18.08
C MET A 89 6.83 -6.43 16.64
N GLN A 90 7.92 -7.16 16.43
CA GLN A 90 8.40 -7.48 15.07
C GLN A 90 7.38 -8.32 14.30
N THR A 91 6.74 -9.28 14.97
CA THR A 91 5.68 -10.10 14.36
C THR A 91 4.48 -9.24 13.92
N ASN A 92 4.06 -8.28 14.75
CA ASN A 92 2.96 -7.38 14.41
C ASN A 92 3.32 -6.41 13.26
N LEU A 93 4.55 -5.92 13.21
CA LEU A 93 5.02 -5.05 12.12
C LEU A 93 5.11 -5.81 10.80
N ASN A 94 5.59 -7.06 10.81
CA ASN A 94 5.62 -7.91 9.61
C ASN A 94 4.21 -8.23 9.10
N ASN A 95 3.26 -8.49 10.00
CA ASN A 95 1.86 -8.72 9.62
C ASN A 95 1.19 -7.47 9.06
N LEU A 96 1.49 -6.28 9.61
CA LEU A 96 1.01 -5.02 9.06
C LEU A 96 1.59 -4.75 7.67
N ALA A 97 2.89 -4.95 7.51
CA ALA A 97 3.56 -4.78 6.22
C ALA A 97 2.94 -5.70 5.15
N ALA A 98 2.69 -6.97 5.49
CA ALA A 98 2.04 -7.92 4.61
C ALA A 98 0.59 -7.51 4.23
N GLN A 99 -0.19 -6.96 5.16
CA GLN A 99 -1.54 -6.44 4.86
C GLN A 99 -1.50 -5.22 3.94
N VAL A 100 -0.53 -4.31 4.15
CA VAL A 100 -0.36 -3.13 3.30
C VAL A 100 0.06 -3.53 1.89
N GLU A 101 1.02 -4.45 1.75
CA GLU A 101 1.47 -5.00 0.47
C GLU A 101 0.29 -5.61 -0.30
N THR A 102 -0.51 -6.45 0.38
CA THR A 102 -1.68 -7.11 -0.22
C THR A 102 -2.73 -6.10 -0.69
N GLY A 103 -3.02 -5.07 0.12
CA GLY A 103 -3.95 -4.01 -0.25
C GLY A 103 -3.46 -3.17 -1.43
N PHE A 104 -2.14 -2.92 -1.48
CA PHE A 104 -1.50 -2.20 -2.57
C PHE A 104 -1.52 -3.00 -3.88
N GLU A 105 -1.22 -4.30 -3.85
CA GLU A 105 -1.34 -5.18 -5.02
C GLU A 105 -2.78 -5.24 -5.54
N GLN A 106 -3.78 -5.34 -4.66
CA GLN A 106 -5.20 -5.33 -5.05
C GLN A 106 -5.61 -4.01 -5.72
N PHE A 107 -5.08 -2.88 -5.23
CA PHE A 107 -5.32 -1.57 -5.83
C PHE A 107 -4.67 -1.43 -7.21
N LEU A 108 -3.41 -1.88 -7.35
CA LEU A 108 -2.71 -1.88 -8.64
C LEU A 108 -3.43 -2.75 -9.67
N ASN A 109 -3.94 -3.92 -9.25
CA ASN A 109 -4.74 -4.79 -10.10
C ASN A 109 -6.05 -4.13 -10.56
N ARG A 110 -6.72 -3.35 -9.69
CA ARG A 110 -7.91 -2.56 -10.07
C ARG A 110 -7.61 -1.46 -11.08
N LEU A 111 -6.40 -0.92 -11.06
CA LEU A 111 -5.92 0.04 -12.05
C LEU A 111 -5.33 -0.64 -13.31
N ASN A 112 -5.43 -1.97 -13.40
CA ASN A 112 -4.92 -2.76 -14.51
C ASN A 112 -3.39 -2.62 -14.69
N ILE A 113 -2.67 -2.31 -13.60
CA ILE A 113 -1.21 -2.14 -13.55
C ILE A 113 -0.60 -3.46 -13.06
N PRO A 114 0.11 -4.21 -13.92
CA PRO A 114 0.76 -5.47 -13.51
C PRO A 114 1.93 -5.23 -12.57
N SER A 115 2.10 -6.11 -11.59
CA SER A 115 3.22 -6.06 -10.65
C SER A 115 4.54 -6.48 -11.31
N LYS A 116 5.68 -6.06 -10.75
CA LYS A 116 7.01 -6.50 -11.21
C LYS A 116 7.16 -8.02 -11.17
N ARG A 117 6.65 -8.67 -10.12
CA ARG A 117 6.68 -10.13 -9.96
C ARG A 117 5.97 -10.86 -11.10
N ASP A 118 4.81 -10.36 -11.52
CA ASP A 118 4.04 -10.97 -12.60
C ASP A 118 4.74 -10.83 -13.97
N ILE A 119 5.42 -9.69 -14.20
CA ILE A 119 6.24 -9.46 -15.40
C ILE A 119 7.42 -10.45 -15.44
N ASP A 120 8.10 -10.64 -14.31
CA ASP A 120 9.23 -11.55 -14.22
C ASP A 120 8.80 -13.01 -14.41
N GLU A 121 7.66 -13.41 -13.84
CA GLU A 121 7.09 -14.75 -14.01
C GLU A 121 6.69 -15.03 -15.47
N LEU A 122 6.04 -14.07 -16.13
CA LEU A 122 5.74 -14.18 -17.57
C LEU A 122 7.01 -14.23 -18.41
N SER A 123 8.02 -13.41 -18.08
CA SER A 123 9.30 -13.40 -18.79
C SER A 123 10.01 -14.75 -18.70
N ALA A 124 10.00 -15.38 -17.52
CA ALA A 124 10.54 -16.72 -17.33
C ALA A 124 9.77 -17.78 -18.13
N LYS A 125 8.43 -17.71 -18.14
CA LYS A 125 7.56 -18.59 -18.95
C LYS A 125 7.83 -18.42 -20.45
N ILE A 126 7.99 -17.19 -20.93
CA ILE A 126 8.34 -16.89 -22.33
C ILE A 126 9.72 -17.47 -22.67
N ALA A 127 10.71 -17.32 -21.81
CA ALA A 127 12.03 -17.88 -22.02
C ALA A 127 12.00 -19.43 -22.11
N GLN A 128 11.24 -20.09 -21.24
CA GLN A 128 11.03 -21.54 -21.31
C GLN A 128 10.31 -21.97 -22.60
N LEU A 129 9.30 -21.22 -23.01
CA LEU A 129 8.55 -21.52 -24.23
C LEU A 129 9.43 -21.32 -25.47
N ALA A 130 10.23 -20.26 -25.50
CA ALA A 130 11.20 -20.01 -26.56
C ALA A 130 12.23 -21.14 -26.66
N ALA A 131 12.73 -21.65 -25.53
CA ALA A 131 13.65 -22.79 -25.51
C ALA A 131 13.02 -24.06 -26.09
N ARG A 132 11.77 -24.36 -25.72
CA ARG A 132 11.04 -25.52 -26.27
C ARG A 132 10.74 -25.39 -27.76
N VAL A 133 10.43 -24.18 -28.22
CA VAL A 133 10.22 -23.91 -29.65
C VAL A 133 11.51 -24.12 -30.45
N GLU A 134 12.65 -23.66 -29.93
CA GLU A 134 13.96 -23.87 -30.55
C GLU A 134 14.35 -25.37 -30.58
N GLU A 135 14.08 -26.12 -29.51
CA GLU A 135 14.30 -27.57 -29.46
C GLU A 135 13.46 -28.31 -30.50
N LEU A 136 12.16 -28.01 -30.58
CA LEU A 136 11.27 -28.60 -31.58
C LEU A 136 11.68 -28.24 -33.01
N ARG A 137 12.15 -27.01 -33.23
CA ARG A 137 12.69 -26.57 -34.52
C ARG A 137 13.94 -27.37 -34.90
N ARG A 138 14.89 -27.56 -33.98
CA ARG A 138 16.09 -28.38 -34.23
C ARG A 138 15.75 -29.83 -34.55
N ILE A 139 14.77 -30.42 -33.86
CA ILE A 139 14.30 -31.78 -34.15
C ILE A 139 13.70 -31.85 -35.57
N GLN A 140 12.94 -30.83 -35.98
CA GLN A 140 12.41 -30.73 -37.35
C GLN A 140 13.46 -30.49 -38.43
N GLU A 141 14.57 -29.82 -38.13
CA GLU A 141 15.68 -29.59 -39.07
C GLU A 141 16.59 -30.82 -39.23
N THR A 142 16.43 -31.88 -38.41
CA THR A 142 17.31 -33.06 -38.39
C THR A 142 16.87 -34.33 -39.19
N PRO A 143 16.08 -34.28 -40.29
CA PRO A 143 15.90 -35.46 -41.15
C PRO A 143 16.62 -35.40 -42.52
N ALA A 144 17.70 -34.61 -42.69
CA ALA A 144 18.31 -34.42 -44.01
C ALA A 144 19.84 -34.60 -44.13
N ARG A 145 20.56 -35.17 -43.14
CA ARG A 145 22.03 -35.38 -43.25
C ARG A 145 22.54 -36.82 -43.25
N HIS A 146 21.67 -37.83 -43.26
CA HIS A 146 22.09 -39.24 -43.25
C HIS A 146 21.54 -40.06 -44.43
N ARG A 147 21.74 -39.60 -45.67
CA ARG A 147 21.61 -40.44 -46.88
C ARG A 147 22.50 -39.85 -47.98
N THR A 148 23.79 -40.16 -47.94
CA THR A 148 24.74 -40.15 -49.09
C THR A 148 26.17 -40.33 -48.58
N ARG A 149 26.51 -41.54 -48.09
CA ARG A 149 27.91 -42.02 -48.08
C ARG A 149 27.93 -43.53 -47.89
N GLY A 150 27.55 -44.26 -48.93
CA GLY A 150 27.58 -45.72 -48.92
C GLY A 150 27.60 -46.35 -50.31
N GLU A 151 28.00 -45.61 -51.34
CA GLU A 151 28.12 -46.14 -52.71
C GLU A 151 29.32 -45.44 -53.39
N ALA A 152 30.53 -45.88 -53.06
CA ALA A 152 31.74 -45.71 -53.87
C ALA A 152 32.91 -46.46 -53.20
N LYS A 153 33.02 -47.75 -53.48
CA LYS A 153 34.26 -48.52 -53.46
C LYS A 153 34.10 -49.58 -54.53
N GLU A 154 34.12 -49.14 -55.79
CA GLU A 154 35.29 -49.23 -56.66
C GLU A 154 35.91 -50.63 -56.65
N GLU A 155 35.63 -51.28 -57.77
CA GLU A 155 36.31 -52.45 -58.32
C GLU A 155 37.83 -52.33 -58.16
N GLY A 156 38.47 -53.42 -57.73
CA GLY A 156 39.91 -53.51 -57.65
C GLY A 156 40.37 -54.89 -57.15
N GLU A 157 40.97 -55.64 -58.07
CA GLU A 157 41.96 -56.70 -57.85
C GLU A 157 41.56 -58.13 -57.42
N THR A 158 41.55 -59.00 -58.45
CA THR A 158 42.34 -60.25 -58.55
C THR A 158 42.26 -61.28 -57.43
N LYS A 159 41.64 -62.44 -57.69
CA LYS A 159 42.28 -63.65 -58.27
C LYS A 159 41.28 -64.80 -58.30
#